data_AF-A0A5D6VA12-F1
#
_entry.id   AF-A0A5D6VA12-F1
#
_cell.length_a   1.000
_cell.length_b   1.000
_cell.length_c   1.000
_cell.angle_alpha   90.00
_cell.angle_beta   90.00
_cell.angle_gamma   90.00
#
_symmetry.space_group_name_H-M   'P 1'
#
loop_
_entity.id
_entity.type
_entity.pdbx_description
1 polymer ?
#
loop_
_entity_poly.entity_id
_entity_poly.type
_entity_poly.pdbx_seq_one_letter_code
_entity_poly.pdbx_strand_id
1 'polypeptide(L)'
;MVCAYPAFLIFFLLPLPSFRFTPSYDQPDIAASLELLHQLRLNYAPGLPEGLLAYLNSQARFVVAVAKQYQGRGVAWEHLLAAGQQGLIRAWETYDGHPDRLERMGSWWVRQTIVTTCAAYPPS
;
A
#
# COMPACT_ATOMS: atom_id res chain seq x y z
N MET A 1 -20.39 -11.56 -25.10
CA MET A 1 -20.46 -11.85 -23.66
C MET A 1 -19.39 -12.88 -23.30
N VAL A 2 -18.18 -12.45 -22.99
CA VAL A 2 -17.15 -13.29 -22.35
C VAL A 2 -16.47 -12.39 -21.33
N CYS A 3 -16.98 -12.41 -20.09
CA CYS A 3 -16.33 -11.74 -18.97
C CYS A 3 -15.18 -12.65 -18.54
N ALA A 4 -14.00 -12.44 -19.11
CA ALA A 4 -12.79 -13.08 -18.65
C ALA A 4 -12.49 -12.55 -17.24
N TYR A 5 -12.79 -13.34 -16.21
CA TYR A 5 -12.26 -13.14 -14.87
C TYR A 5 -10.81 -13.65 -14.86
N PRO A 6 -9.78 -12.79 -14.82
CA PRO A 6 -8.42 -13.29 -14.77
C PRO A 6 -8.07 -13.56 -13.31
N ALA A 7 -7.83 -14.81 -12.94
CA ALA A 7 -6.94 -15.21 -11.83
C ALA A 7 -7.04 -14.52 -10.44
N PHE A 8 -8.12 -13.79 -10.12
CA PHE A 8 -8.24 -12.98 -8.89
C PHE A 8 -8.43 -13.81 -7.60
N LEU A 9 -8.69 -15.11 -7.71
CA LEU A 9 -9.01 -15.97 -6.56
C LEU A 9 -7.82 -16.74 -5.96
N ILE A 10 -6.63 -16.69 -6.55
CA ILE A 10 -5.50 -17.49 -6.04
C ILE A 10 -4.67 -16.73 -4.98
N PHE A 11 -4.73 -15.40 -4.93
CA PHE A 11 -3.92 -14.61 -3.99
C PHE A 11 -4.50 -14.46 -2.58
N PHE A 12 -5.74 -14.90 -2.33
CA PHE A 12 -6.36 -14.85 -1.00
C PHE A 12 -6.00 -16.07 -0.11
N LEU A 13 -5.31 -17.07 -0.66
CA LEU A 13 -5.07 -18.38 -0.03
C LEU A 13 -3.59 -18.71 0.21
N LEU A 14 -2.68 -17.74 0.11
CA LEU A 14 -1.32 -17.95 0.62
C LEU A 14 -1.33 -17.73 2.14
N PRO A 15 -1.25 -18.81 2.96
CA PRO A 15 -1.19 -18.64 4.40
C PRO A 15 0.08 -17.86 4.73
N LEU A 16 -0.08 -16.69 5.34
CA LEU A 16 1.04 -16.00 5.95
C LEU A 16 1.64 -16.93 7.01
N PRO A 17 2.95 -17.20 7.01
CA PRO A 17 3.56 -18.00 8.06
C PRO A 17 3.23 -17.35 9.41
N SER A 18 2.83 -18.19 10.36
CA SER A 18 2.49 -17.82 11.74
C SER A 18 3.71 -17.24 12.45
N PHE A 19 4.00 -15.97 12.18
CA PHE A 19 5.14 -15.27 12.74
C PHE A 19 4.80 -14.81 14.15
N ARG A 20 5.64 -15.19 15.11
CA ARG A 20 5.50 -14.76 16.50
C ARG A 20 5.78 -13.26 16.59
N PHE A 21 4.83 -12.56 17.19
CA PHE A 21 4.91 -11.16 17.58
C PHE A 21 6.18 -10.91 18.41
N THR A 22 7.15 -10.17 17.86
CA THR A 22 8.24 -9.58 18.66
C THR A 22 7.85 -8.13 18.95
N PRO A 23 7.45 -7.77 20.18
CA PRO A 23 7.21 -6.38 20.51
C PRO A 23 8.54 -5.71 20.81
N SER A 24 9.11 -4.99 19.84
CA SER A 24 9.89 -3.77 20.09
C SER A 24 10.29 -3.11 18.77
N TYR A 25 9.41 -2.25 18.27
CA TYR A 25 9.76 -1.09 17.44
C TYR A 25 8.87 0.02 17.99
N ASP A 26 9.38 1.23 18.18
CA ASP A 26 8.60 2.40 18.57
C ASP A 26 7.65 2.70 17.40
N GLN A 27 6.53 1.98 17.33
CA GLN A 27 5.63 2.05 16.19
C GLN A 27 5.05 3.46 16.21
N PRO A 28 5.28 4.26 15.16
CA PRO A 28 4.62 5.56 15.10
C PRO A 28 3.13 5.30 15.23
N ASP A 29 2.50 6.08 16.10
CA ASP A 29 1.07 6.02 16.27
C ASP A 29 0.37 6.31 14.93
N ILE A 30 -0.94 6.06 14.90
CA ILE A 30 -1.69 6.26 13.66
C ILE A 30 -1.54 7.72 13.18
N ALA A 31 -1.45 8.68 14.10
CA ALA A 31 -1.27 10.09 13.75
C ALA A 31 0.07 10.36 13.04
N ALA A 32 1.19 9.93 13.61
CA ALA A 32 2.52 10.09 13.01
C ALA A 32 2.62 9.36 11.66
N SER A 33 1.98 8.20 11.52
CA SER A 33 1.93 7.47 10.24
C SER A 33 1.16 8.25 9.16
N LEU A 34 0.02 8.86 9.51
CA LEU A 34 -0.78 9.66 8.59
C LEU A 34 -0.07 10.97 8.21
N GLU A 35 0.65 11.56 9.16
CA GLU A 35 1.47 12.75 8.92
C GLU A 35 2.65 12.44 7.99
N LEU A 36 3.35 11.33 8.19
CA LEU A 36 4.40 10.90 7.28
C LEU A 36 3.86 10.68 5.86
N LEU A 37 2.70 10.01 5.73
CA LEU A 37 2.02 9.87 4.43
C LEU A 37 1.66 11.24 3.83
N HIS A 38 1.34 12.23 4.65
CA HIS A 38 1.03 13.59 4.21
C HIS A 38 2.27 14.30 3.69
N GLN A 39 3.38 14.21 4.41
CA GLN A 39 4.68 14.73 3.97
C GLN A 39 5.14 14.09 2.67
N LEU A 40 5.00 12.76 2.53
CA LEU A 40 5.29 12.06 1.28
C LEU A 40 4.47 12.64 0.12
N ARG A 41 3.16 12.86 0.31
CA ARG A 41 2.29 13.50 -0.70
C ARG A 41 2.75 14.91 -1.06
N LEU A 42 3.15 15.73 -0.09
CA LEU A 42 3.69 17.06 -0.33
C LEU A 42 4.98 17.04 -1.15
N ASN A 43 5.83 16.02 -0.95
CA ASN A 43 7.04 15.84 -1.76
C ASN A 43 6.72 15.49 -3.23
N TYR A 44 5.57 14.86 -3.50
CA TYR A 44 5.05 14.64 -4.87
C TYR A 44 4.26 15.84 -5.43
N ALA A 45 3.88 16.82 -4.60
CA ALA A 45 2.71 17.68 -4.82
C ALA A 45 2.75 18.74 -5.94
N PRO A 46 3.87 19.22 -6.53
CA PRO A 46 3.71 20.23 -7.58
C PRO A 46 3.03 19.69 -8.86
N GLY A 47 2.79 18.37 -8.99
CA GLY A 47 2.25 17.78 -10.22
C GLY A 47 1.09 16.79 -10.10
N LEU A 48 0.55 16.49 -8.92
CA LEU A 48 -0.54 15.50 -8.79
C LEU A 48 -1.92 16.12 -9.04
N PRO A 49 -2.80 15.47 -9.83
CA PRO A 49 -4.17 15.94 -10.03
C PRO A 49 -4.96 15.88 -8.72
N GLU A 50 -5.88 16.84 -8.53
CA GLU A 50 -6.68 16.98 -7.31
C GLU A 50 -7.44 15.69 -6.94
N GLY A 51 -8.02 15.02 -7.94
CA GLY A 51 -8.73 13.74 -7.74
C GLY A 51 -7.84 12.63 -7.17
N LEU A 52 -6.58 12.56 -7.61
CA LEU A 52 -5.61 11.61 -7.07
C LEU A 52 -5.24 11.98 -5.63
N LEU A 53 -5.01 13.25 -5.31
CA LEU A 53 -4.75 13.67 -3.94
C LEU A 53 -5.91 13.31 -3.00
N ALA A 54 -7.15 13.57 -3.40
CA ALA A 54 -8.34 13.19 -2.64
C ALA A 54 -8.40 11.67 -2.43
N TYR A 55 -8.14 10.88 -3.47
CA TYR A 55 -8.08 9.42 -3.38
C TYR A 55 -7.00 8.95 -2.40
N LEU A 56 -5.75 9.42 -2.54
CA LEU A 56 -4.64 9.07 -1.65
C LEU A 56 -4.95 9.42 -0.19
N ASN A 57 -5.58 10.58 0.05
CA ASN A 57 -5.98 11.02 1.40
C ASN A 57 -6.99 10.05 2.02
N SER A 58 -8.02 9.65 1.25
CA SER A 58 -9.06 8.71 1.71
C SER A 58 -8.51 7.32 2.06
N GLN A 59 -7.49 6.86 1.33
CA GLN A 59 -6.91 5.52 1.47
C GLN A 59 -5.73 5.46 2.46
N ALA A 60 -5.34 6.57 3.07
CA ALA A 60 -4.15 6.64 3.92
C ALA A 60 -4.18 5.63 5.08
N ARG A 61 -5.33 5.48 5.77
CA ARG A 61 -5.50 4.50 6.85
C ARG A 61 -5.41 3.06 6.37
N PHE A 62 -5.90 2.79 5.16
CA PHE A 62 -5.81 1.47 4.55
C PHE A 62 -4.34 1.10 4.29
N VAL A 63 -3.55 2.03 3.74
CA VAL A 63 -2.10 1.83 3.53
C VAL A 63 -1.38 1.53 4.84
N VAL A 64 -1.64 2.31 5.90
CA VAL A 64 -1.06 2.06 7.24
C VAL A 64 -1.41 0.65 7.73
N ALA A 65 -2.69 0.26 7.62
CA ALA A 65 -3.15 -1.06 8.08
C ALA A 65 -2.49 -2.22 7.33
N VAL A 66 -2.29 -2.10 6.01
CA VAL A 66 -1.59 -3.12 5.22
C VAL A 66 -0.10 -3.13 5.53
N ALA A 67 0.57 -1.98 5.55
CA ALA A 67 2.01 -1.86 5.82
C ALA A 67 2.41 -2.48 7.17
N LYS A 68 1.57 -2.33 8.20
CA LYS A 68 1.78 -2.98 9.51
C LYS A 68 1.97 -4.49 9.42
N GLN A 69 1.32 -5.16 8.46
CA GLN A 69 1.43 -6.61 8.25
C GLN A 69 2.81 -7.06 7.70
N TYR A 70 3.61 -6.12 7.20
CA TYR A 70 4.91 -6.36 6.58
C TYR A 70 6.09 -5.78 7.38
N GLN A 71 5.82 -5.21 8.56
CA GLN A 71 6.88 -4.78 9.48
C GLN A 71 7.72 -5.97 9.98
N GLY A 72 8.94 -5.67 10.45
CA GLY A 72 9.87 -6.67 10.98
C GLY A 72 10.54 -7.52 9.90
N ARG A 73 10.39 -7.18 8.61
CA ARG A 73 11.00 -7.88 7.47
C ARG A 73 12.30 -7.24 6.97
N GLY A 74 12.98 -6.44 7.80
CA GLY A 74 14.20 -5.72 7.41
C GLY A 74 13.98 -4.45 6.58
N VAL A 75 12.72 -4.06 6.33
CA VAL A 75 12.36 -2.82 5.62
C VAL A 75 11.94 -1.75 6.62
N ALA A 76 12.48 -0.53 6.44
CA ALA A 76 12.09 0.62 7.25
C ALA A 76 10.61 0.98 7.05
N TRP A 77 9.99 1.53 8.09
CA TRP A 77 8.56 1.85 8.10
C TRP A 77 8.17 2.86 7.01
N GLU A 78 9.00 3.87 6.81
CA GLU A 78 8.85 4.92 5.81
C GLU A 78 8.79 4.32 4.41
N HIS A 79 9.64 3.33 4.13
CA HIS A 79 9.66 2.63 2.84
C HIS A 79 8.41 1.78 2.62
N LEU A 80 7.86 1.14 3.65
CA LEU A 80 6.61 0.39 3.54
C LEU A 80 5.43 1.31 3.22
N LEU A 81 5.35 2.47 3.88
CA LEU A 81 4.31 3.47 3.62
C LEU A 81 4.43 4.10 2.24
N ALA A 82 5.65 4.48 1.84
CA ALA A 82 5.92 5.02 0.50
C ALA A 82 5.56 4.00 -0.59
N ALA A 83 5.92 2.73 -0.42
CA ALA A 83 5.55 1.65 -1.34
C ALA A 83 4.03 1.47 -1.46
N GLY A 84 3.32 1.53 -0.34
CA GLY A 84 1.86 1.48 -0.32
C GLY A 84 1.22 2.64 -1.09
N GLN A 85 1.68 3.88 -0.88
CA GLN A 85 1.20 5.03 -1.66
C GLN A 85 1.50 4.88 -3.15
N GLN A 86 2.69 4.40 -3.51
CA GLN A 86 3.02 4.15 -4.91
C GLN A 86 2.07 3.10 -5.54
N GLY A 87 1.63 2.11 -4.76
CA GLY A 87 0.59 1.17 -5.19
C GLY A 87 -0.74 1.86 -5.51
N LEU A 88 -1.18 2.80 -4.67
CA LEU A 88 -2.39 3.57 -4.94
C LEU A 88 -2.27 4.46 -6.19
N ILE A 89 -1.11 5.09 -6.40
CA ILE A 89 -0.84 5.89 -7.60
C ILE A 89 -0.94 4.99 -8.85
N ARG A 90 -0.34 3.81 -8.83
CA ARG A 90 -0.46 2.84 -9.95
C ARG A 90 -1.89 2.38 -10.18
N ALA A 91 -2.67 2.19 -9.12
CA ALA A 91 -4.09 1.88 -9.25
C ALA A 91 -4.85 3.02 -9.95
N TRP A 92 -4.54 4.27 -9.60
CA TRP A 92 -5.10 5.46 -10.24
C TRP A 92 -4.64 5.67 -11.69
N GLU A 93 -3.42 5.29 -12.04
CA GLU A 93 -2.94 5.39 -13.43
C GLU A 93 -3.56 4.33 -14.34
N THR A 94 -4.00 3.21 -13.76
CA THR A 94 -4.49 2.04 -14.51
C THR A 94 -6.00 1.83 -14.47
N TYR A 95 -6.75 2.55 -13.64
CA TYR A 95 -8.21 2.41 -13.60
C TYR A 95 -8.88 3.10 -14.79
N ASP A 96 -9.99 2.54 -15.24
CA ASP A 96 -10.73 2.96 -16.42
C ASP A 96 -11.95 3.85 -16.08
N GLY A 97 -11.81 4.71 -15.07
CA GLY A 97 -12.88 5.62 -14.64
C GLY A 97 -13.95 5.02 -13.72
N HIS A 98 -13.91 3.72 -13.43
CA HIS A 98 -14.92 3.05 -12.60
C HIS A 98 -14.49 2.98 -11.12
N PRO A 99 -15.24 3.60 -10.19
CA PRO A 99 -14.82 3.74 -8.80
C PRO A 99 -14.75 2.40 -8.05
N ASP A 100 -15.66 1.48 -8.33
CA ASP A 100 -15.68 0.14 -7.72
C ASP A 100 -14.46 -0.70 -8.12
N ARG A 101 -13.94 -0.49 -9.33
CA ARG A 101 -12.72 -1.13 -9.81
C ARG A 101 -11.48 -0.50 -9.18
N LEU A 102 -11.47 0.82 -8.99
CA LEU A 102 -10.36 1.53 -8.34
C LEU A 102 -10.14 1.05 -6.89
N GLU A 103 -11.20 0.83 -6.11
CA GLU A 103 -11.07 0.27 -4.75
C GLU A 103 -10.47 -1.13 -4.77
N ARG A 104 -11.01 -2.03 -5.61
CA ARG A 104 -10.52 -3.41 -5.72
C ARG A 104 -9.06 -3.46 -6.18
N MET A 105 -8.73 -2.75 -7.25
CA MET A 105 -7.37 -2.70 -7.80
C MET A 105 -6.39 -2.01 -6.85
N GLY A 106 -6.82 -0.96 -6.15
CA GLY A 106 -6.03 -0.28 -5.13
C GLY A 106 -5.53 -1.25 -4.06
N SER A 107 -6.41 -2.11 -3.54
CA SER A 107 -6.02 -3.10 -2.54
C SER A 107 -4.96 -4.08 -3.04
N TRP A 108 -5.05 -4.50 -4.31
CA TRP A 108 -4.08 -5.41 -4.94
C TRP A 108 -2.73 -4.70 -5.14
N TRP A 109 -2.74 -3.51 -5.73
CA TRP A 109 -1.52 -2.76 -6.00
C TRP A 109 -0.74 -2.41 -4.73
N VAL A 110 -1.43 -1.99 -3.65
CA VAL A 110 -0.79 -1.70 -2.36
C VAL A 110 -0.06 -2.92 -1.81
N ARG A 111 -0.70 -4.10 -1.81
CA ARG A 111 -0.04 -5.32 -1.35
C ARG A 111 1.13 -5.70 -2.23
N GLN A 112 0.94 -5.62 -3.55
CA GLN A 112 1.95 -6.01 -4.52
C GLN A 112 3.21 -5.13 -4.42
N THR A 113 3.07 -3.82 -4.32
CA THR A 113 4.22 -2.90 -4.20
C THR A 113 4.95 -3.06 -2.88
N ILE A 114 4.23 -3.27 -1.76
CA ILE A 114 4.85 -3.54 -0.46
C ILE A 114 5.65 -4.86 -0.51
N VAL A 115 5.07 -5.94 -1.03
CA VAL A 115 5.76 -7.23 -1.19
C VAL A 115 7.00 -7.09 -2.06
N THR A 116 6.89 -6.39 -3.19
CA THR A 116 8.00 -6.15 -4.12
C THR A 116 9.12 -5.37 -3.43
N THR A 117 8.76 -4.38 -2.61
CA THR A 117 9.72 -3.59 -1.82
C THR A 117 10.43 -4.47 -0.79
N CYS A 118 9.69 -5.30 -0.04
CA CYS A 118 10.31 -6.27 0.87
C CYS A 118 11.29 -7.23 0.17
N ALA A 119 11.01 -7.62 -1.08
CA ALA A 119 11.92 -8.47 -1.83
C ALA A 119 13.19 -7.72 -2.30
N ALA A 120 13.08 -6.41 -2.57
CA ALA A 120 14.19 -5.58 -3.04
C ALA A 120 15.18 -5.16 -1.92
N TYR A 121 14.74 -5.18 -0.66
CA TYR A 121 15.57 -4.88 0.51
C TYR A 121 15.85 -6.16 1.31
N PRO A 122 16.88 -6.96 0.95
CA PRO A 122 17.24 -8.14 1.72
C PRO A 122 17.74 -7.75 3.13
N PRO A 123 17.44 -8.55 4.17
CA PRO A 123 17.95 -8.28 5.51
C PRO A 123 19.49 -8.35 5.51
N SER A 124 20.12 -7.33 6.08
CA SER A 124 21.57 -7.25 6.35
C SER A 124 22.03 -8.27 7.37
#